data_AF-A0A7W5UF76-F1
#
_entry.id   AF-A0A7W5UF76-F1
#
_cell.length_a   1.000
_cell.length_b   1.000
_cell.length_c   1.000
_cell.angle_alpha   90.00
_cell.angle_beta   90.00
_cell.angle_gamma   90.00
#
_symmetry.space_group_name_H-M   'P 1'
#
loop_
_entity.id
_entity.type
_entity.pdbx_description
1 polymer ?
#
loop_
_entity_poly.entity_id
_entity_poly.type
_entity_poly.pdbx_seq_one_letter_code
_entity_poly.pdbx_strand_id
1 'polypeptide(L)'
;MNSFLYSQPVLDLITIATEYCKQVEQTEGEERNHFIEVMRGILPMIYLKMSLLGDVPEIPGFNEGKLTEADYDYIRHNVAVLLAERDDYLDVFVEDFKYSDQPVLCTISENLADIYQVLRELVETFREGFEEPMQVALFEAVEKFKLYWGQTLLNALRALHDAQFGGNYQE
;
A
#
# COMPACT_ATOMS: atom_id res chain seq x y z
N MET A 1 25.71 -8.82 11.72
CA MET A 1 25.32 -8.83 10.30
C MET A 1 24.23 -9.86 10.10
N ASN A 2 22.99 -9.41 10.20
CA ASN A 2 21.84 -10.24 9.90
C ASN A 2 21.75 -10.39 8.37
N SER A 3 22.14 -11.56 7.83
CA SER A 3 22.20 -11.77 6.38
C SER A 3 20.85 -11.66 5.68
N PHE A 4 19.75 -11.74 6.44
CA PHE A 4 18.39 -11.71 5.91
C PHE A 4 17.99 -10.32 5.40
N LEU A 5 18.32 -9.24 6.13
CA LEU A 5 17.96 -7.86 5.74
C LEU A 5 18.54 -7.44 4.39
N TYR A 6 19.68 -8.01 4.03
CA TYR A 6 20.39 -7.71 2.78
C TYR A 6 20.16 -8.78 1.71
N SER A 7 19.21 -9.69 1.94
CA SER A 7 18.85 -10.70 0.95
C SER A 7 18.11 -10.07 -0.24
N GLN A 8 18.28 -10.67 -1.42
CA GLN A 8 17.64 -10.17 -2.64
C GLN A 8 16.12 -10.00 -2.51
N PRO A 9 15.35 -10.91 -1.86
CA PRO A 9 13.91 -10.71 -1.67
C PRO A 9 13.56 -9.43 -0.90
N VAL A 10 14.33 -9.10 0.14
CA VAL A 10 14.14 -7.86 0.91
C VAL A 10 14.48 -6.64 0.06
N LEU A 11 15.63 -6.65 -0.62
CA LEU A 11 16.03 -5.54 -1.49
C LEU A 11 15.05 -5.30 -2.64
N ASP A 12 14.52 -6.37 -3.22
CA ASP A 12 13.47 -6.30 -4.24
C ASP A 12 12.17 -5.69 -3.70
N LEU A 13 11.76 -6.05 -2.46
CA LEU A 13 10.61 -5.43 -1.81
C LEU A 13 10.86 -3.93 -1.62
N ILE A 14 12.00 -3.54 -1.07
CA ILE A 14 12.33 -2.13 -0.83
C ILE A 14 12.36 -1.35 -2.15
N THR A 15 12.82 -1.96 -3.23
CA THR A 15 12.82 -1.35 -4.57
C THR A 15 11.40 -1.05 -5.05
N ILE A 16 10.50 -2.04 -5.01
CA ILE A 16 9.11 -1.82 -5.46
C ILE A 16 8.33 -0.90 -4.51
N ALA A 17 8.61 -0.96 -3.20
CA ALA A 17 8.03 -0.04 -2.21
C ALA A 17 8.46 1.40 -2.47
N THR A 18 9.73 1.62 -2.84
CA THR A 18 10.25 2.95 -3.20
C THR A 18 9.56 3.48 -4.46
N GLU A 19 9.38 2.64 -5.49
CA GLU A 19 8.67 3.06 -6.70
C GLU A 19 7.20 3.38 -6.40
N TYR A 20 6.52 2.58 -5.56
CA TYR A 20 5.18 2.90 -5.10
C TYR A 20 5.09 4.27 -4.43
N CYS A 21 5.95 4.53 -3.44
CA CYS A 21 5.98 5.80 -2.71
C CYS A 21 6.14 6.98 -3.67
N LYS A 22 7.09 6.87 -4.60
CA LYS A 22 7.32 7.89 -5.64
C LYS A 22 6.07 8.18 -6.47
N GLN A 23 5.34 7.14 -6.90
CA GLN A 23 4.16 7.32 -7.74
C GLN A 23 3.01 8.02 -7.01
N VAL A 24 2.77 7.66 -5.74
CA VAL A 24 1.69 8.30 -4.96
C VAL A 24 2.06 9.68 -4.43
N GLU A 25 3.36 9.98 -4.29
CA GLU A 25 3.87 11.32 -3.94
C GLU A 25 3.84 12.30 -5.13
N GLN A 26 3.79 11.80 -6.36
CA GLN A 26 3.94 12.59 -7.60
C GLN A 26 2.69 12.56 -8.48
N THR A 27 1.52 12.83 -7.89
CA THR A 27 0.23 12.85 -8.62
C THR A 27 -0.06 14.18 -9.32
N GLU A 28 0.69 15.24 -9.02
CA GLU A 28 0.47 16.56 -9.64
C GLU A 28 0.79 16.54 -11.14
N GLY A 29 -0.20 16.85 -11.98
CA GLY A 29 -0.05 16.82 -13.44
C GLY A 29 -0.06 15.42 -14.05
N GLU A 30 -0.26 14.39 -13.24
CA GLU A 30 -0.40 13.01 -13.68
C GLU A 30 -1.76 12.78 -14.37
N GLU A 31 -1.81 11.89 -15.37
CA GLU A 31 -3.05 11.53 -16.03
C GLU A 31 -3.72 10.36 -15.30
N ARG A 32 -5.03 10.48 -15.05
CA ARG A 32 -5.79 9.52 -14.25
C ARG A 32 -5.66 8.08 -14.76
N ASN A 33 -5.84 7.83 -16.06
CA ASN A 33 -5.77 6.47 -16.59
C ASN A 33 -4.33 5.93 -16.55
N HIS A 34 -3.32 6.77 -16.77
CA HIS A 34 -1.92 6.38 -16.59
C HIS A 34 -1.64 5.97 -15.15
N PHE A 35 -2.07 6.77 -14.16
CA PHE A 35 -1.93 6.42 -12.75
C PHE A 35 -2.60 5.09 -12.41
N ILE A 36 -3.83 4.87 -12.89
CA ILE A 36 -4.55 3.60 -12.70
C ILE A 36 -3.79 2.44 -13.32
N GLU A 37 -3.26 2.58 -14.54
CA GLU A 37 -2.46 1.56 -15.22
C GLU A 37 -1.20 1.20 -14.42
N VAL A 38 -0.46 2.22 -13.96
CA VAL A 38 0.77 2.05 -13.17
C VAL A 38 0.47 1.37 -11.84
N MET A 39 -0.53 1.85 -11.10
CA MET A 39 -0.92 1.26 -9.81
C MET A 39 -1.36 -0.20 -9.96
N ARG A 40 -2.09 -0.54 -11.03
CA ARG A 40 -2.45 -1.93 -11.33
C ARG A 40 -1.26 -2.84 -11.64
N GLY A 41 -0.10 -2.29 -11.99
CA GLY A 41 1.15 -3.04 -12.13
C GLY A 41 1.93 -3.14 -10.81
N ILE A 42 2.01 -2.05 -10.05
CA ILE A 42 2.81 -1.95 -8.82
C ILE A 42 2.18 -2.74 -7.68
N LEU A 43 0.87 -2.58 -7.42
CA LEU A 43 0.19 -3.25 -6.31
C LEU A 43 0.34 -4.78 -6.34
N PRO A 44 0.06 -5.51 -7.45
CA PRO A 44 0.26 -6.95 -7.46
C PRO A 44 1.73 -7.35 -7.33
N MET A 45 2.67 -6.51 -7.77
CA MET A 45 4.10 -6.77 -7.57
C MET A 45 4.48 -6.67 -6.09
N ILE A 46 3.99 -5.66 -5.37
CA ILE A 46 4.17 -5.56 -3.90
C ILE A 46 3.58 -6.79 -3.23
N TYR A 47 2.34 -7.15 -3.56
CA TYR A 47 1.68 -8.31 -2.97
C TYR A 47 2.50 -9.59 -3.17
N LEU A 48 3.03 -9.81 -4.37
CA LEU A 48 3.90 -10.93 -4.68
C LEU A 48 5.19 -10.88 -3.85
N LYS A 49 5.88 -9.74 -3.79
CA LYS A 49 7.14 -9.61 -3.03
C LYS A 49 6.93 -9.84 -1.53
N MET A 50 5.86 -9.29 -0.96
CA MET A 50 5.46 -9.54 0.42
C MET A 50 5.19 -11.03 0.68
N SER A 51 4.45 -11.68 -0.23
CA SER A 51 4.12 -13.10 -0.10
C SER A 51 5.34 -14.02 -0.21
N LEU A 52 6.38 -13.60 -0.94
CA LEU A 52 7.61 -14.38 -1.15
C LEU A 52 8.66 -14.21 -0.04
N LEU A 53 8.51 -13.23 0.85
CA LEU A 53 9.46 -13.02 1.95
C LEU A 53 9.44 -14.14 3.00
N GLY A 54 8.32 -14.85 3.12
CA GLY A 54 8.15 -15.89 4.13
C GLY A 54 8.14 -15.32 5.55
N ASP A 55 8.70 -16.08 6.50
CA ASP A 55 8.75 -15.68 7.90
C ASP A 55 9.98 -14.81 8.18
N VAL A 56 9.72 -13.57 8.57
CA VAL A 56 10.74 -12.63 9.05
C VAL A 56 10.98 -12.90 10.54
N PRO A 57 12.23 -13.06 11.01
CA PRO A 57 12.50 -13.24 12.43
C PRO A 57 12.08 -12.03 13.27
N GLU A 58 11.30 -12.26 14.32
CA GLU A 58 11.01 -11.24 15.33
C GLU A 58 12.25 -10.99 16.20
N ILE A 59 12.51 -9.72 16.51
CA ILE A 59 13.53 -9.32 17.48
C ILE A 59 12.91 -8.34 18.50
N PRO A 60 13.42 -8.28 19.73
CA PRO A 60 13.03 -7.21 20.66
C PRO A 60 13.52 -5.87 20.12
N GLY A 61 12.68 -4.85 20.19
CA GLY A 61 12.99 -3.50 19.73
C GLY A 61 11.72 -2.72 19.43
N PHE A 62 11.89 -1.51 18.90
CA PHE A 62 10.80 -0.68 18.43
C PHE A 62 11.27 0.15 17.23
N ASN A 63 10.40 0.35 16.25
CA ASN A 63 10.60 1.32 15.19
C ASN A 63 9.69 2.53 15.44
N GLU A 64 10.29 3.69 15.69
CA GLU A 64 9.55 4.95 15.81
C GLU A 64 8.95 5.33 14.45
N GLY A 65 7.62 5.48 14.40
CA GLY A 65 6.93 5.93 13.20
C GLY A 65 7.35 7.36 12.82
N LYS A 66 7.69 7.55 11.55
CA LYS A 66 8.23 8.80 11.00
C LYS A 66 7.18 9.62 10.27
N LEU A 67 6.12 8.96 9.80
CA LEU A 67 5.05 9.61 9.06
C LEU A 67 4.03 10.24 10.00
N THR A 68 3.59 11.43 9.61
CA THR A 68 2.58 12.21 10.31
C THR A 68 1.20 12.03 9.67
N GLU A 69 0.15 12.43 10.39
CA GLU A 69 -1.21 12.51 9.84
C GLU A 69 -1.27 13.46 8.63
N ALA A 70 -0.45 14.51 8.62
CA ALA A 70 -0.37 15.42 7.48
C ALA A 70 0.22 14.76 6.23
N ASP A 71 1.19 13.86 6.39
CA ASP A 71 1.74 13.08 5.27
C ASP A 71 0.69 12.12 4.70
N TYR A 72 -0.07 11.47 5.58
CA TYR A 72 -1.18 10.60 5.22
C TYR A 72 -2.28 11.36 4.46
N ASP A 73 -2.76 12.47 5.02
CA ASP A 73 -3.81 13.30 4.45
C ASP A 73 -3.41 13.91 3.11
N TYR A 74 -2.13 14.27 2.95
CA TYR A 74 -1.60 14.77 1.68
C TYR A 74 -1.75 13.72 0.57
N ILE A 75 -1.31 12.47 0.82
CA ILE A 75 -1.43 11.39 -0.16
C ILE A 75 -2.90 11.07 -0.45
N ARG A 76 -3.70 10.87 0.59
CA ARG A 76 -5.13 10.58 0.46
C ARG A 76 -5.85 11.66 -0.35
N HIS A 77 -5.62 12.93 -0.03
CA HIS A 77 -6.26 14.04 -0.73
C HIS A 77 -5.87 14.08 -2.22
N ASN A 78 -4.58 14.02 -2.53
CA ASN A 78 -4.13 14.18 -3.91
C ASN A 78 -4.55 13.02 -4.81
N VAL A 79 -4.54 11.79 -4.28
CA VAL A 79 -5.05 10.62 -5.01
C VAL A 79 -6.55 10.74 -5.24
N ALA A 80 -7.32 11.18 -4.24
CA ALA A 80 -8.76 11.41 -4.39
C ALA A 80 -9.07 12.45 -5.48
N VAL A 81 -8.32 13.56 -5.50
CA VAL A 81 -8.44 14.60 -6.53
C VAL A 81 -8.11 14.04 -7.92
N LEU A 82 -7.07 13.22 -8.05
CA LEU A 82 -6.66 12.62 -9.32
C LEU A 82 -7.70 11.62 -9.85
N LEU A 83 -8.25 10.78 -8.98
CA LEU A 83 -9.22 9.74 -9.35
C LEU A 83 -10.63 10.31 -9.58
N ALA A 84 -10.99 11.37 -8.87
CA ALA A 84 -12.28 12.05 -8.94
C ALA A 84 -13.45 11.05 -8.78
N GLU A 85 -14.38 10.97 -9.73
CA GLU A 85 -15.54 10.07 -9.68
C GLU A 85 -15.18 8.58 -9.73
N ARG A 86 -13.91 8.23 -9.93
CA ARG A 86 -13.41 6.85 -9.92
C ARG A 86 -12.81 6.43 -8.57
N ASP A 87 -12.76 7.33 -7.58
CA ASP A 87 -12.18 7.04 -6.27
C ASP A 87 -13.08 6.13 -5.42
N ASP A 88 -14.39 6.33 -5.52
CA ASP A 88 -15.38 5.62 -4.71
C ASP A 88 -15.66 4.20 -5.23
N TYR A 89 -15.76 3.24 -4.32
CA TYR A 89 -16.26 1.91 -4.61
C TYR A 89 -17.01 1.32 -3.40
N LEU A 90 -17.86 0.32 -3.67
CA LEU A 90 -18.59 -0.39 -2.63
C LEU A 90 -17.84 -1.68 -2.25
N ASP A 91 -17.71 -1.91 -0.95
CA ASP A 91 -17.15 -3.13 -0.39
C ASP A 91 -18.12 -3.82 0.57
N VAL A 92 -18.19 -5.14 0.46
CA VAL A 92 -18.99 -6.02 1.33
C VAL A 92 -18.11 -6.95 2.17
N PHE A 93 -16.79 -6.89 1.98
CA PHE A 93 -15.81 -7.71 2.68
C PHE A 93 -15.13 -6.97 3.84
N VAL A 94 -15.52 -5.73 4.14
CA VAL A 94 -15.04 -4.98 5.30
C VAL A 94 -15.72 -5.43 6.59
N GLU A 95 -15.04 -5.30 7.73
CA GLU A 95 -15.56 -5.75 9.02
C GLU A 95 -16.90 -5.10 9.40
N ASP A 96 -17.08 -3.83 9.03
CA ASP A 96 -18.29 -3.05 9.29
C ASP A 96 -19.52 -3.61 8.56
N PHE A 97 -19.34 -4.38 7.49
CA PHE A 97 -20.44 -5.06 6.83
C PHE A 97 -21.09 -6.14 7.71
N LYS A 98 -20.37 -6.71 8.70
CA LYS A 98 -20.96 -7.67 9.66
C LYS A 98 -22.15 -7.10 10.43
N TYR A 99 -22.25 -5.77 10.50
CA TYR A 99 -23.30 -5.05 11.21
C TYR A 99 -24.12 -4.13 10.29
N SER A 100 -23.92 -4.18 8.97
CA SER A 100 -24.60 -3.32 8.00
C SER A 100 -25.37 -4.15 6.97
N ASP A 101 -26.62 -3.77 6.70
CA ASP A 101 -27.43 -4.35 5.62
C ASP A 101 -27.11 -3.73 4.25
N GLN A 102 -26.20 -2.75 4.19
CA GLN A 102 -25.76 -2.09 2.95
C GLN A 102 -24.24 -2.20 2.76
N PRO A 103 -23.76 -2.29 1.50
CA PRO A 103 -22.34 -2.21 1.18
C PRO A 103 -21.72 -0.93 1.75
N VAL A 104 -20.49 -1.04 2.23
CA VAL A 104 -19.75 0.10 2.80
C VAL A 104 -19.09 0.88 1.67
N LEU A 105 -19.22 2.20 1.71
CA LEU A 105 -18.52 3.10 0.81
C LEU A 105 -17.06 3.20 1.24
N CYS A 106 -16.16 2.84 0.34
CA CYS A 106 -14.71 2.92 0.51
C CYS A 106 -14.11 3.76 -0.61
N THR A 107 -12.90 4.28 -0.41
CA THR A 107 -12.19 5.03 -1.45
C THR A 107 -10.84 4.41 -1.78
N ILE A 108 -10.46 4.43 -3.05
CA ILE A 108 -9.14 3.96 -3.50
C ILE A 108 -8.04 4.79 -2.83
N SER A 109 -8.24 6.10 -2.73
CA SER A 109 -7.35 7.06 -2.08
C SER A 109 -7.00 6.70 -0.64
N GLU A 110 -7.97 6.27 0.15
CA GLU A 110 -7.76 5.85 1.53
C GLU A 110 -6.95 4.55 1.60
N ASN A 111 -7.33 3.55 0.80
CA ASN A 111 -6.56 2.31 0.73
C ASN A 111 -5.10 2.55 0.29
N LEU A 112 -4.87 3.42 -0.68
CA LEU A 112 -3.51 3.75 -1.14
C LEU A 112 -2.72 4.54 -0.08
N ALA A 113 -3.37 5.41 0.69
CA ALA A 113 -2.73 6.13 1.80
C ALA A 113 -2.36 5.16 2.95
N ASP A 114 -3.22 4.20 3.29
CA ASP A 114 -2.93 3.15 4.27
C ASP A 114 -1.71 2.30 3.89
N ILE A 115 -1.65 1.88 2.61
CA ILE A 115 -0.52 1.14 2.06
C ILE A 115 0.75 2.00 2.06
N TYR A 116 0.61 3.28 1.71
CA TYR A 116 1.72 4.24 1.73
C TYR A 116 2.33 4.38 3.11
N GLN A 117 1.52 4.47 4.16
CA GLN A 117 2.03 4.60 5.52
C GLN A 117 2.97 3.44 5.89
N VAL A 118 2.61 2.21 5.54
CA VAL A 118 3.46 1.03 5.81
C VAL A 118 4.73 1.03 4.95
N LEU A 119 4.58 1.24 3.64
CA LEU A 119 5.69 1.11 2.70
C LEU A 119 6.69 2.25 2.83
N ARG A 120 6.22 3.49 3.02
CA ARG A 120 7.10 4.64 3.17
C ARG A 120 7.87 4.57 4.49
N GLU A 121 7.24 4.15 5.58
CA GLU A 121 7.93 3.88 6.85
C GLU A 121 9.07 2.87 6.66
N LEU A 122 8.78 1.76 5.95
CA LEU A 122 9.78 0.74 5.65
C LEU A 122 10.94 1.30 4.81
N VAL A 123 10.64 2.05 3.76
CA VAL A 123 11.65 2.69 2.90
C VAL A 123 12.53 3.66 3.70
N GLU A 124 11.92 4.47 4.56
CA GLU A 124 12.62 5.44 5.42
C GLU A 124 13.54 4.74 6.44
N THR A 125 13.07 3.68 7.10
CA THR A 125 13.88 2.90 8.05
C THR A 125 15.04 2.19 7.37
N PHE A 126 14.86 1.65 6.16
CA PHE A 126 15.95 1.06 5.39
C PHE A 126 16.96 2.11 4.91
N ARG A 127 16.51 3.35 4.63
CA ARG A 127 17.40 4.46 4.24
C ARG A 127 18.34 4.89 5.36
N GLU A 128 17.87 4.87 6.61
CA GLU A 128 18.68 5.21 7.79
C GLU A 128 19.78 4.16 8.08
N GLY A 129 19.51 2.89 7.76
CA GLY A 129 20.52 1.83 7.77
C GLY A 129 20.83 1.24 9.15
N PHE A 130 20.02 1.52 10.18
CA PHE A 130 20.16 0.89 11.49
C PHE A 130 19.51 -0.52 11.50
N GLU A 131 20.33 -1.57 11.64
CA GLU A 131 19.88 -2.97 11.49
C GLU A 131 18.69 -3.35 12.40
N GLU A 132 18.66 -2.86 13.65
CA GLU A 132 17.60 -3.20 14.61
C GLU A 132 16.22 -2.61 14.20
N PRO A 133 16.07 -1.28 14.01
CA PRO A 133 14.83 -0.72 13.47
C PRO A 133 14.40 -1.33 12.14
N MET A 134 15.34 -1.61 11.23
CA MET A 134 15.04 -2.25 9.94
C MET A 134 14.38 -3.62 10.11
N GLN A 135 14.90 -4.45 11.02
CA GLN A 135 14.34 -5.78 11.29
C GLN A 135 12.96 -5.68 11.94
N VAL A 136 12.78 -4.77 12.90
CA VAL A 136 11.48 -4.55 13.56
C VAL A 136 10.44 -4.07 12.54
N ALA A 137 10.76 -3.06 11.75
CA ALA A 137 9.85 -2.52 10.73
C ALA A 137 9.47 -3.57 9.68
N LEU A 138 10.44 -4.36 9.21
CA LEU A 138 10.18 -5.42 8.23
C LEU A 138 9.28 -6.53 8.81
N PHE A 139 9.55 -6.96 10.04
CA PHE A 139 8.72 -7.95 10.73
C PHE A 139 7.28 -7.46 10.88
N GLU A 140 7.11 -6.25 11.43
CA GLU A 140 5.78 -5.66 11.61
C GLU A 140 5.03 -5.47 10.30
N ALA A 141 5.70 -5.03 9.23
CA ALA A 141 5.09 -4.88 7.91
C ALA A 141 4.58 -6.22 7.39
N VAL A 142 5.35 -7.31 7.55
CA VAL A 142 4.94 -8.66 7.13
C VAL A 142 3.80 -9.21 7.96
N GLU A 143 3.82 -9.04 9.29
CA GLU A 143 2.72 -9.51 10.14
C GLU A 143 1.43 -8.73 9.89
N LYS A 144 1.50 -7.40 9.80
CA LYS A 144 0.35 -6.55 9.46
C LYS A 144 -0.16 -6.82 8.03
N PHE A 145 0.68 -7.30 7.12
CA PHE A 145 0.27 -7.67 5.76
C PHE A 145 -0.66 -8.87 5.78
N LYS A 146 -0.29 -9.91 6.55
CA LYS A 146 -1.08 -11.12 6.72
C LYS A 146 -2.42 -10.85 7.40
N LEU A 147 -2.46 -9.86 8.29
CA LEU A 147 -3.64 -9.55 9.11
C LEU A 147 -4.58 -8.52 8.47
N TYR A 148 -4.03 -7.47 7.85
CA TYR A 148 -4.81 -6.27 7.49
C TYR A 148 -4.46 -5.72 6.10
N TRP A 149 -3.27 -5.14 5.91
CA TRP A 149 -3.03 -4.28 4.75
C TRP A 149 -2.82 -5.05 3.44
N GLY A 150 -2.57 -6.36 3.50
CA GLY A 150 -2.60 -7.21 2.32
C GLY A 150 -3.99 -7.27 1.69
N GLN A 151 -5.05 -7.26 2.51
CA GLN A 151 -6.43 -7.19 2.02
C GLN A 151 -6.77 -5.78 1.51
N THR A 152 -6.34 -4.72 2.20
CA THR A 152 -6.44 -3.32 1.75
C THR A 152 -5.86 -3.15 0.33
N LEU A 153 -4.68 -3.73 0.09
CA LEU A 153 -4.06 -3.74 -1.24
C LEU A 153 -4.91 -4.44 -2.29
N LEU A 154 -5.44 -5.63 -2.00
CA LEU A 154 -6.28 -6.36 -2.94
C LEU A 154 -7.60 -5.63 -3.24
N ASN A 155 -8.17 -4.96 -2.25
CA ASN A 155 -9.37 -4.15 -2.41
C ASN A 155 -9.10 -2.96 -3.34
N ALA A 156 -7.99 -2.23 -3.13
CA ALA A 156 -7.57 -1.17 -4.03
C ALA A 156 -7.32 -1.69 -5.46
N LEU A 157 -6.64 -2.83 -5.61
CA LEU A 157 -6.36 -3.42 -6.92
C LEU A 157 -7.64 -3.80 -7.67
N ARG A 158 -8.64 -4.36 -6.98
CA ARG A 158 -9.96 -4.66 -7.54
C ARG A 158 -10.66 -3.36 -7.98
N ALA A 159 -10.72 -2.36 -7.11
CA ALA A 159 -11.37 -1.09 -7.41
C ALA A 159 -10.71 -0.36 -8.59
N LEU A 160 -9.37 -0.39 -8.68
CA LEU A 160 -8.62 0.16 -9.83
C LEU A 160 -8.89 -0.62 -11.12
N HIS A 161 -9.06 -1.94 -11.06
CA HIS A 161 -9.46 -2.74 -12.22
C HIS A 161 -10.84 -2.33 -12.72
N ASP A 162 -11.80 -2.17 -11.81
CA ASP A 162 -13.15 -1.71 -12.11
C ASP A 162 -13.17 -0.27 -12.62
N ALA A 163 -12.33 0.62 -12.07
CA ALA A 163 -12.18 1.99 -12.55
C ALA A 163 -11.69 2.06 -14.00
N GLN A 164 -10.77 1.15 -14.40
CA GLN A 164 -10.25 1.08 -15.76
C GLN A 164 -11.26 0.47 -16.75
N PHE A 165 -12.01 -0.56 -16.36
CA PHE A 165 -12.77 -1.39 -17.30
C PHE A 165 -14.27 -1.51 -17.02
N GLY A 166 -14.70 -1.32 -15.78
CA GLY A 166 -16.09 -1.53 -15.34
C GLY A 166 -17.10 -0.57 -15.98
N GLY A 167 -16.65 0.57 -16.53
CA GLY A 167 -17.49 1.50 -17.28
C GLY A 167 -17.78 1.10 -18.74
N ASN A 168 -17.12 0.07 -19.28
CA ASN A 168 -17.23 -0.31 -20.70
C ASN A 168 -18.43 -1.22 -21.01
N TYR A 169 -19.31 -1.48 -20.04
CA TYR A 169 -20.53 -2.30 -20.22
C TYR A 169 -21.78 -1.47 -20.57
N GLN A 170 -21.63 -0.21 -21.01
CA GLN A 170 -22.73 0.69 -21.38
C GLN A 170 -22.72 1.13 -22.86
N GLU A 171 -22.13 0.35 -23.77
CA GLU A 171 -22.38 0.48 -25.22
C GLU A 171 -23.19 -0.69 -25.78
#